data_AF-T1CN43-F1
#
_entry.id   AF-T1CN43-F1
#
_cell.length_a   1.000
_cell.length_b   1.000
_cell.length_c   1.000
_cell.angle_alpha   90.00
_cell.angle_beta   90.00
_cell.angle_gamma   90.00
#
_symmetry.space_group_name_H-M   'P 1'
#
loop_
_entity.id
_entity.type
_entity.pdbx_description
1 polymer ?
#
loop_
_entity_poly.entity_id
_entity_poly.type
_entity_poly.pdbx_seq_one_letter_code
_entity_poly.pdbx_strand_id
1 'polypeptide(L)'
;MDVNGAALTVDRVMKEYSLTTAGEIFIFNYPLQNEPNFFLNLHPTTLPVLGGVGGPNQVSDPAKAQGPIVAFSAICQHLGCVPPAIAYYPPGTCSSFTPSGKNGAMKFYIHCSCHGSTYDVTSNANPLTGPTLYALPQVLLETDADGNIYAHGMASLGPGSPSTATLHNL
;
A
#
# COMPACT_ATOMS: atom_id res chain seq x y z
N MET A 1 5.08 -12.28 9.40
CA MET A 1 4.39 -13.58 9.27
C MET A 1 2.95 -13.32 8.90
N ASP A 2 2.30 -14.22 8.17
CA ASP A 2 0.86 -14.14 7.89
C ASP A 2 0.01 -14.52 9.12
N VAL A 3 -1.30 -14.58 8.94
CA VAL A 3 -2.27 -14.98 9.99
C VAL A 3 -2.06 -16.41 10.53
N ASN A 4 -1.30 -17.25 9.83
CA ASN A 4 -0.99 -18.63 10.22
C ASN A 4 0.42 -18.78 10.80
N GLY A 5 1.15 -17.68 10.99
CA GLY A 5 2.52 -17.71 11.49
C GLY A 5 3.58 -18.10 10.45
N ALA A 6 3.21 -18.23 9.18
CA ALA A 6 4.15 -18.53 8.11
C ALA A 6 4.86 -17.26 7.64
N ALA A 7 6.12 -17.39 7.22
CA ALA A 7 6.87 -16.27 6.64
C ALA A 7 6.16 -15.74 5.38
N LEU A 8 6.20 -14.43 5.20
CA LEU A 8 5.78 -13.78 3.97
C LEU A 8 7.04 -13.57 3.13
N THR A 9 7.20 -14.36 2.08
CA THR A 9 8.26 -14.14 1.10
C THR A 9 7.72 -13.38 -0.10
N VAL A 10 8.60 -12.70 -0.86
CA VAL A 10 8.21 -12.01 -2.10
C VAL A 10 7.47 -12.96 -3.04
N ASP A 11 8.04 -14.13 -3.33
CA ASP A 11 7.44 -15.12 -4.23
C ASP A 11 6.06 -15.58 -3.75
N ARG A 12 5.91 -15.79 -2.45
CA ARG A 12 4.64 -16.22 -1.86
C ARG A 12 3.59 -15.11 -1.95
N VAL A 13 3.94 -13.87 -1.62
CA VAL A 13 3.02 -12.72 -1.70
C VAL A 13 2.56 -12.50 -3.14
N MET A 14 3.47 -12.61 -4.09
CA MET A 14 3.17 -12.48 -5.50
C MET A 14 2.19 -13.56 -5.99
N LYS A 15 2.39 -14.80 -5.55
CA LYS A 15 1.56 -15.94 -5.93
C LYS A 15 0.19 -15.96 -5.25
N GLU A 16 0.14 -15.67 -3.95
CA GLU A 16 -1.03 -15.93 -3.09
C GLU A 16 -1.81 -14.67 -2.75
N TYR A 17 -1.16 -13.50 -2.75
CA TYR A 17 -1.75 -12.23 -2.32
C TYR A 17 -1.91 -11.24 -3.49
N SER A 18 -2.12 -11.74 -4.70
CA SER A 18 -2.58 -10.92 -5.82
C SER A 18 -4.04 -10.51 -5.56
N LEU A 19 -4.23 -9.46 -4.75
CA LEU A 19 -5.53 -9.02 -4.22
C LEU A 19 -6.42 -8.49 -5.36
N THR A 20 -7.27 -9.35 -5.93
CA THR A 20 -8.25 -8.98 -6.97
C THR A 20 -9.63 -8.65 -6.40
N THR A 21 -9.88 -8.94 -5.11
CA THR A 21 -11.17 -8.72 -4.45
C THR A 21 -11.03 -7.75 -3.29
N ALA A 22 -11.92 -6.75 -3.21
CA ALA A 22 -11.99 -5.85 -2.05
C ALA A 22 -12.50 -6.64 -0.83
N GLY A 23 -11.63 -6.89 0.15
CA GLY A 23 -12.01 -7.59 1.39
C GLY A 23 -10.97 -8.55 1.97
N GLU A 24 -9.98 -8.98 1.18
CA GLU A 24 -8.93 -9.91 1.63
C GLU A 24 -7.58 -9.23 1.82
N ILE A 25 -7.59 -7.97 2.24
CA ILE A 25 -6.33 -7.24 2.46
C ILE A 25 -5.69 -7.76 3.73
N PHE A 26 -4.44 -8.22 3.62
CA PHE A 26 -3.65 -8.56 4.78
C PHE A 26 -3.33 -7.29 5.57
N ILE A 27 -3.74 -7.27 6.84
CA ILE A 27 -3.46 -6.21 7.79
C ILE A 27 -2.56 -6.76 8.89
N PHE A 28 -1.54 -6.01 9.25
CA PHE A 28 -0.62 -6.36 10.34
C PHE A 28 -0.35 -5.13 11.22
N ASN A 29 0.12 -5.37 12.44
CA ASN A 29 0.43 -4.29 13.37
C ASN A 29 1.94 -4.03 13.43
N TYR A 30 2.32 -2.76 13.34
CA TYR A 30 3.71 -2.29 13.41
C TYR A 30 3.75 -0.76 13.60
N PRO A 31 4.72 -0.21 14.36
CA PRO A 31 5.66 -0.93 15.24
C PRO A 31 5.01 -1.48 16.51
N LEU A 32 3.88 -0.92 16.96
CA LEU A 32 3.16 -1.39 18.15
C LEU A 32 1.99 -2.31 17.80
N GLN A 33 1.54 -3.07 18.80
CA GLN A 33 0.47 -4.06 18.65
C GLN A 33 -0.90 -3.48 18.28
N ASN A 34 -1.08 -2.16 18.37
CA ASN A 34 -2.33 -1.44 18.11
C ASN A 34 -2.22 -0.46 16.93
N GLU A 35 -1.18 -0.58 16.11
CA GLU A 35 -0.94 0.29 14.95
C GLU A 35 -1.11 -0.51 13.66
N PRO A 36 -2.35 -0.59 13.12
CA PRO A 36 -2.62 -1.40 11.95
C PRO A 36 -2.04 -0.79 10.68
N ASN A 37 -1.56 -1.64 9.79
CA ASN A 37 -1.01 -1.29 8.49
C ASN A 37 -1.59 -2.22 7.41
N PHE A 38 -1.93 -1.65 6.26
CA PHE A 38 -2.25 -2.40 5.07
C PHE A 38 -0.97 -3.00 4.46
N PHE A 39 -1.01 -4.27 4.08
CA PHE A 39 0.02 -4.92 3.28
C PHE A 39 -0.52 -5.19 1.88
N LEU A 40 0.07 -4.56 0.87
CA LEU A 40 -0.51 -4.41 -0.45
C LEU A 40 0.45 -4.93 -1.52
N ASN A 41 -0.02 -5.91 -2.31
CA ASN A 41 0.59 -6.28 -3.58
C ASN A 41 -0.06 -5.43 -4.68
N LEU A 42 0.74 -4.64 -5.41
CA LEU A 42 0.24 -3.75 -6.46
C LEU A 42 0.21 -4.42 -7.85
N HIS A 43 0.31 -5.74 -7.96
CA HIS A 43 0.05 -6.45 -9.21
C HIS A 43 -1.34 -6.09 -9.78
N PRO A 44 -1.50 -5.91 -11.11
CA PRO A 44 -0.52 -6.08 -12.19
C PRO A 44 0.23 -4.79 -12.57
N THR A 45 0.28 -3.77 -11.71
CA THR A 45 1.05 -2.57 -12.04
C THR A 45 2.52 -2.90 -12.27
N THR A 46 3.16 -2.22 -13.20
CA THR A 46 4.62 -2.24 -13.36
C THR A 46 5.25 -0.93 -12.91
N LEU A 47 4.46 -0.03 -12.33
CA LEU A 47 4.97 1.22 -11.79
C LEU A 47 5.80 0.94 -10.53
N PRO A 48 7.05 1.43 -10.46
CA PRO A 48 7.76 1.43 -9.20
C PRO A 48 7.07 2.38 -8.23
N VAL A 49 6.92 1.93 -6.99
CA VAL A 49 6.47 2.77 -5.87
C VAL A 49 7.62 2.85 -4.89
N LEU A 50 7.97 4.07 -4.48
CA LEU A 50 9.07 4.31 -3.56
C LEU A 50 8.85 3.50 -2.26
N GLY A 51 9.91 2.89 -1.72
CA GLY A 51 9.84 2.07 -0.51
C GLY A 51 9.11 0.72 -0.68
N GLY A 52 8.74 0.35 -1.92
CA GLY A 52 8.22 -0.98 -2.22
C GLY A 52 9.33 -2.02 -2.36
N VAL A 53 9.06 -3.24 -1.90
CA VAL A 53 9.92 -4.41 -2.11
C VAL A 53 9.35 -5.30 -3.19
N GLY A 54 10.21 -6.06 -3.85
CA GLY A 54 9.82 -6.82 -5.02
C GLY A 54 9.36 -5.94 -6.19
N GLY A 55 8.86 -6.60 -7.22
CA GLY A 55 8.42 -5.96 -8.45
C GLY A 55 9.53 -5.62 -9.45
N PRO A 56 9.29 -4.79 -10.47
CA PRO A 56 10.09 -4.77 -11.71
C PRO A 56 11.56 -4.42 -11.52
N ASN A 57 11.85 -3.59 -10.52
CA ASN A 57 13.19 -3.09 -10.25
C ASN A 57 13.98 -3.96 -9.27
N GLN A 58 13.38 -5.04 -8.76
CA GLN A 58 13.94 -5.95 -7.78
C GLN A 58 13.81 -7.43 -8.21
N VAL A 59 13.53 -7.67 -9.49
CA VAL A 59 13.54 -9.01 -10.10
C VAL A 59 14.56 -9.06 -11.24
N SER A 60 15.30 -10.16 -11.34
CA SER A 60 16.33 -10.35 -12.37
C SER A 60 15.75 -10.47 -13.80
N ASP A 61 14.44 -10.69 -13.93
CA ASP A 61 13.72 -10.82 -15.19
C ASP A 61 12.54 -9.83 -15.24
N PRO A 62 12.68 -8.70 -15.96
CA PRO A 62 11.63 -7.69 -16.11
C PRO A 62 10.35 -8.22 -16.78
N ALA A 63 10.39 -9.36 -17.49
CA ALA A 63 9.19 -9.98 -18.05
C ALA A 63 8.34 -10.71 -16.98
N LYS A 64 8.92 -10.94 -15.79
CA LYS A 64 8.23 -11.48 -14.60
C LYS A 64 7.97 -10.40 -13.54
N ALA A 65 8.26 -9.15 -13.87
CA ALA A 65 8.00 -7.98 -13.06
C ALA A 65 6.52 -7.83 -12.74
N GLN A 66 6.13 -8.29 -11.56
CA GLN A 66 4.81 -8.01 -10.99
C GLN A 66 4.88 -6.68 -10.21
N GLY A 67 3.77 -6.14 -9.72
CA GLY A 67 3.80 -4.85 -9.02
C GLY A 67 4.57 -4.91 -7.70
N PRO A 68 5.15 -3.79 -7.22
CA PRO A 68 5.84 -3.79 -5.94
C PRO A 68 4.88 -4.14 -4.79
N ILE A 69 5.43 -4.70 -3.73
CA ILE A 69 4.76 -4.92 -2.46
C ILE A 69 5.06 -3.71 -1.57
N VAL A 70 4.01 -3.08 -1.06
CA VAL A 70 4.11 -1.88 -0.21
C VAL A 70 3.27 -2.06 1.04
N ALA A 71 3.56 -1.28 2.08
CA ALA A 71 2.73 -1.23 3.26
C ALA A 71 2.54 0.21 3.75
N PHE A 72 1.32 0.54 4.16
CA PHE A 72 0.96 1.88 4.65
C PHE A 72 0.13 1.75 5.92
N SER A 73 0.22 2.75 6.78
CA SER A 73 -0.66 2.86 7.95
C SER A 73 -2.12 2.74 7.52
N ALA A 74 -2.84 1.89 8.22
CA ALA A 74 -4.28 1.76 8.12
C ALA A 74 -4.99 2.72 9.09
N ILE A 75 -4.34 3.80 9.50
CA ILE A 75 -4.92 4.87 10.31
C ILE A 75 -5.04 6.13 9.45
N CYS A 76 -6.27 6.58 9.22
CA CYS A 76 -6.54 7.78 8.43
C CYS A 76 -5.89 9.02 9.06
N GLN A 77 -5.11 9.77 8.28
CA GLN A 77 -4.42 10.98 8.75
C GLN A 77 -5.34 12.18 9.04
N HIS A 78 -6.63 12.09 8.72
CA HIS A 78 -7.58 13.14 9.07
C HIS A 78 -7.86 13.15 10.59
N LEU A 79 -8.58 12.13 11.08
CA LEU A 79 -9.03 12.02 12.47
C LEU A 79 -8.87 10.59 13.02
N GLY A 80 -7.95 9.81 12.46
CA GLY A 80 -7.53 8.53 13.04
C GLY A 80 -8.48 7.35 12.83
N CYS A 81 -9.44 7.42 11.90
CA CYS A 81 -10.28 6.27 11.58
C CYS A 81 -9.45 5.05 11.15
N VAL A 82 -9.79 3.89 11.67
CA VAL A 82 -9.16 2.59 11.41
C VAL A 82 -10.09 1.65 10.63
N PRO A 83 -9.63 0.49 10.14
CA PRO A 83 -10.50 -0.44 9.42
C PRO A 83 -11.68 -0.90 10.28
N PRO A 84 -12.86 -1.15 9.68
CA PRO A 84 -13.12 -1.14 8.24
C PRO A 84 -13.45 0.25 7.66
N ALA A 85 -13.44 1.32 8.46
CA ALA A 85 -13.84 2.64 8.00
C ALA A 85 -12.83 3.25 7.01
N ILE A 86 -11.54 2.92 7.14
CA ILE A 86 -10.55 3.08 6.07
C ILE A 86 -10.26 1.70 5.45
N ALA A 87 -10.32 1.61 4.14
CA ALA A 87 -10.16 0.37 3.40
C ALA A 87 -9.39 0.60 2.10
N TYR A 88 -8.64 -0.42 1.67
CA TYR A 88 -8.03 -0.44 0.35
C TYR A 88 -9.01 -1.01 -0.70
N TYR A 89 -8.92 -0.49 -1.90
CA TYR A 89 -9.71 -0.90 -3.05
C TYR A 89 -8.72 -1.28 -4.16
N PRO A 90 -8.63 -2.58 -4.49
CA PRO A 90 -7.94 -3.00 -5.68
C PRO A 90 -8.46 -2.29 -6.94
N PRO A 91 -7.67 -2.31 -8.02
CA PRO A 91 -8.10 -1.72 -9.27
C PRO A 91 -9.45 -2.25 -9.74
N GLY A 92 -10.35 -1.34 -10.10
CA GLY A 92 -11.68 -1.68 -10.59
C GLY A 92 -12.71 -2.04 -9.52
N THR A 93 -12.35 -2.06 -8.23
CA THR A 93 -13.28 -2.45 -7.15
C THR A 93 -13.86 -1.26 -6.37
N CYS A 94 -13.35 -0.04 -6.57
CA CYS A 94 -13.89 1.15 -5.90
C CYS A 94 -15.13 1.68 -6.65
N SER A 95 -16.32 1.38 -6.14
CA SER A 95 -17.59 1.87 -6.68
C SER A 95 -17.90 3.33 -6.30
N SER A 96 -17.29 3.84 -5.21
CA SER A 96 -17.56 5.17 -4.66
C SER A 96 -16.67 6.28 -5.22
N PHE A 97 -15.58 5.94 -5.92
CA PHE A 97 -14.64 6.93 -6.44
C PHE A 97 -13.96 6.42 -7.72
N THR A 98 -14.32 7.02 -8.86
CA THR A 98 -13.52 6.96 -10.08
C THR A 98 -13.17 8.39 -10.48
N PRO A 99 -11.91 8.83 -10.33
CA PRO A 99 -11.51 10.12 -10.85
C PRO A 99 -11.52 10.01 -12.38
N SER A 100 -12.40 10.81 -12.99
CA SER A 100 -12.46 11.12 -14.42
C SER A 100 -12.94 10.01 -15.36
N GLY A 101 -14.23 9.63 -15.28
CA GLY A 101 -15.10 9.41 -16.44
C GLY A 101 -14.55 8.69 -17.69
N LYS A 102 -13.60 7.76 -17.56
CA LYS A 102 -13.06 6.97 -18.65
C LYS A 102 -12.79 5.54 -18.17
N ASN A 103 -13.33 4.60 -18.90
CA ASN A 103 -13.03 3.18 -18.80
C ASN A 103 -11.51 2.95 -18.83
N GLY A 104 -10.94 2.31 -17.80
CA GLY A 104 -9.81 1.40 -18.01
C GLY A 104 -8.39 1.78 -17.55
N ALA A 105 -8.16 2.68 -16.59
CA ALA A 105 -6.82 2.83 -16.00
C ALA A 105 -6.85 2.53 -14.50
N MET A 106 -6.37 1.33 -14.17
CA MET A 106 -6.15 0.78 -12.83
C MET A 106 -5.67 1.84 -11.84
N LYS A 107 -6.41 2.06 -10.75
CA LYS A 107 -5.88 2.87 -9.65
C LYS A 107 -6.12 2.18 -8.32
N PHE A 108 -5.02 2.03 -7.60
CA PHE A 108 -4.91 1.43 -6.29
C PHE A 108 -5.22 2.53 -5.27
N TYR A 109 -6.36 2.46 -4.58
CA TYR A 109 -6.76 3.51 -3.65
C TYR A 109 -6.98 2.99 -2.24
N ILE A 110 -6.72 3.85 -1.27
CA ILE A 110 -7.24 3.69 0.08
C ILE A 110 -8.28 4.78 0.28
N HIS A 111 -9.47 4.42 0.74
CA HIS A 111 -10.56 5.36 1.01
C HIS A 111 -11.06 5.22 2.44
N CYS A 112 -11.27 6.35 3.09
CA CYS A 112 -11.84 6.45 4.42
C CYS A 112 -13.26 7.02 4.35
N SER A 113 -14.25 6.20 4.67
CA SER A 113 -15.67 6.53 4.62
C SER A 113 -16.13 7.44 5.77
N CYS A 114 -15.31 7.66 6.80
CA CYS A 114 -15.66 8.56 7.90
C CYS A 114 -15.95 10.00 7.42
N HIS A 115 -15.06 10.53 6.57
CA HIS A 115 -15.13 11.92 6.09
C HIS A 115 -14.71 12.05 4.62
N GLY A 116 -14.55 10.94 3.90
CA GLY A 116 -14.31 10.92 2.46
C GLY A 116 -12.87 11.18 2.02
N SER A 117 -11.87 10.98 2.88
CA SER A 117 -10.45 11.06 2.47
C SER A 117 -10.08 9.88 1.57
N THR A 118 -9.44 10.15 0.44
CA THR A 118 -8.93 9.11 -0.49
C THR A 118 -7.45 9.34 -0.76
N TYR A 119 -6.67 8.26 -0.81
CA TYR A 119 -5.23 8.26 -1.01
C TYR A 119 -4.85 7.44 -2.26
N ASP A 120 -3.90 7.92 -3.06
CA ASP A 120 -3.34 7.20 -4.21
C ASP A 120 -2.15 6.34 -3.79
N VAL A 121 -2.32 5.03 -3.78
CA VAL A 121 -1.26 4.10 -3.35
C VAL A 121 -0.07 4.12 -4.30
N THR A 122 -0.29 4.38 -5.59
CA THR A 122 0.80 4.45 -6.59
C THR A 122 1.63 5.72 -6.48
N SER A 123 1.12 6.74 -5.78
CA SER A 123 1.83 7.96 -5.42
C SER A 123 2.10 7.99 -3.90
N ASN A 124 2.59 6.88 -3.34
CA ASN A 124 2.98 6.77 -1.92
C ASN A 124 1.88 7.20 -0.93
N ALA A 125 0.64 6.83 -1.24
CA ALA A 125 -0.55 7.18 -0.47
C ALA A 125 -0.74 8.69 -0.26
N ASN A 126 -0.35 9.52 -1.24
CA ASN A 126 -0.68 10.94 -1.25
C ASN A 126 -2.21 11.17 -1.30
N PRO A 127 -2.73 12.21 -0.63
CA PRO A 127 -4.14 12.58 -0.71
C PRO A 127 -4.57 12.91 -2.13
N LEU A 128 -5.72 12.35 -2.55
CA LEU A 128 -6.40 12.70 -3.79
C LEU A 128 -7.61 13.60 -3.58
N THR A 129 -8.37 13.35 -2.51
CA THR A 129 -9.58 14.12 -2.16
C THR A 129 -9.92 13.93 -0.68
N GLY A 130 -10.86 14.74 -0.20
CA GLY A 130 -11.31 14.78 1.19
C GLY A 130 -10.47 15.71 2.07
N PRO A 131 -10.70 15.69 3.39
CA PRO A 131 -10.14 16.67 4.32
C PRO A 131 -8.69 16.40 4.76
N THR A 132 -8.12 15.23 4.46
CA THR A 132 -6.73 14.93 4.84
C THR A 132 -5.73 15.78 4.05
N LEU A 133 -4.69 16.26 4.72
CA LEU A 133 -3.61 17.07 4.12
C LEU A 133 -2.30 16.30 3.95
N TYR A 134 -2.18 15.12 4.57
CA TYR A 134 -0.94 14.35 4.64
C TYR A 134 -1.11 12.96 4.04
N ALA A 135 -0.05 12.43 3.45
CA ALA A 135 0.00 11.06 2.97
C ALA A 135 -0.10 10.08 4.14
N LEU A 136 -0.59 8.86 3.90
CA LEU A 136 -0.49 7.81 4.91
C LEU A 136 0.98 7.50 5.17
N PRO A 137 1.42 7.39 6.44
CA PRO A 137 2.75 6.90 6.75
C PRO A 137 2.99 5.54 6.09
N GLN A 138 4.16 5.37 5.48
CA GLN A 138 4.60 4.15 4.85
C GLN A 138 5.39 3.31 5.85
N VAL A 139 5.10 2.01 5.91
CA VAL A 139 5.97 1.04 6.57
C VAL A 139 7.12 0.75 5.61
N LEU A 140 8.34 0.94 6.08
CA LEU A 140 9.53 0.58 5.32
C LEU A 140 9.74 -0.93 5.40
N LEU A 141 9.66 -1.58 4.24
CA LEU A 141 9.85 -3.01 4.08
C LEU A 141 11.24 -3.29 3.53
N GLU A 142 11.83 -4.39 3.99
CA GLU A 142 13.09 -4.93 3.48
C GLU A 142 12.95 -6.46 3.28
N THR A 143 13.82 -7.02 2.45
CA THR A 143 13.89 -8.46 2.18
C THR A 143 15.26 -9.00 2.59
N ASP A 144 15.29 -10.18 3.21
CA ASP A 144 16.53 -10.91 3.43
C ASP A 144 16.94 -11.75 2.19
N ALA A 145 18.04 -12.50 2.31
CA ALA A 145 18.56 -13.34 1.23
C ALA A 145 17.63 -14.50 0.81
N ASP A 146 16.73 -14.92 1.70
CA ASP A 146 15.73 -15.96 1.43
C ASP A 146 14.42 -15.36 0.88
N GLY A 147 14.37 -14.04 0.73
CA GLY A 147 13.22 -13.30 0.24
C GLY A 147 12.13 -13.07 1.28
N ASN A 148 12.40 -13.31 2.58
CA ASN A 148 11.45 -13.00 3.65
C ASN A 148 11.31 -11.49 3.79
N ILE A 149 10.07 -11.02 3.92
CA ILE A 149 9.73 -9.61 4.05
C ILE A 149 9.59 -9.25 5.53
N TYR A 150 10.26 -8.18 5.95
CA TYR A 150 10.14 -7.62 7.30
C TYR A 150 10.01 -6.10 7.27
N ALA A 151 9.33 -5.55 8.28
CA ALA A 151 9.23 -4.12 8.51
C ALA A 151 10.41 -3.66 9.39
N HIS A 152 11.07 -2.57 8.99
CA HIS A 152 12.26 -2.06 9.70
C HIS A 152 12.18 -0.57 10.05
N GLY A 153 11.11 0.12 9.64
CA GLY A 153 10.88 1.51 10.01
C GLY A 153 9.53 2.03 9.53
N MET A 154 9.24 3.28 9.88
CA MET A 154 8.11 4.05 9.40
C MET A 154 8.63 5.33 8.77
N ALA A 155 7.99 5.79 7.71
CA ALA A 155 8.28 7.08 7.12
C ALA A 155 6.99 7.82 6.76
N SER A 156 7.03 9.14 6.70
CA SER A 156 5.94 9.93 6.11
C SER A 156 6.46 10.82 4.99
N LEU A 157 5.57 11.10 4.05
CA LEU A 157 5.74 12.17 3.09
C LEU A 157 4.95 13.40 3.57
N GLY A 158 5.59 14.56 3.48
CA GLY A 158 4.92 15.84 3.72
C GLY A 158 3.82 16.11 2.68
N PRO A 159 2.92 17.07 2.93
CA PRO A 159 1.85 17.43 2.00
C PRO A 159 2.39 17.75 0.60
N GLY A 160 1.83 17.11 -0.43
CA GLY A 160 2.20 17.36 -1.82
C GLY A 160 3.62 16.94 -2.20
N SER A 161 4.29 16.14 -1.38
CA SER A 161 5.62 15.63 -1.71
C SER A 161 5.58 14.81 -3.00
N PRO A 162 6.52 15.03 -3.94
CA PRO A 162 6.58 14.24 -5.16
C PRO A 162 6.88 12.78 -4.81
N SER A 163 6.49 11.85 -5.70
CA SER A 163 6.78 10.40 -5.55
C SER A 163 8.28 10.07 -5.54
N THR A 164 9.14 11.06 -5.82
CA THR A 164 10.60 10.98 -5.77
C THR A 164 11.20 11.56 -4.48
N ALA A 165 10.39 12.08 -3.56
CA ALA A 165 10.85 12.62 -2.29
C ALA A 165 11.48 11.52 -1.44
N THR A 166 12.52 11.84 -0.67
CA THR A 166 13.14 10.86 0.24
C THR A 166 12.18 10.56 1.38
N LEU A 167 11.98 9.27 1.68
CA LEU A 167 11.27 8.84 2.87
C LEU A 167 12.10 9.23 4.09
N HIS A 168 11.56 10.09 4.94
CA HIS A 168 12.16 10.44 6.22
C HIS A 168 11.63 9.49 7.29
N ASN A 169 12.53 8.82 8.02
CA ASN A 169 12.13 8.02 9.17
C ASN A 169 11.38 8.88 10.19
N LEU A 170 10.27 8.36 10.68
CA LEU A 170 9.51 8.89 11.81
C LEU A 170 10.13 8.48 13.14
#